data_AF-A0A433TAF4-F1
#
_entry.id   AF-A0A433TAF4-F1
#
_cell.length_a   1.000
_cell.length_b   1.000
_cell.length_c   1.000
_cell.angle_alpha   90.00
_cell.angle_beta   90.00
_cell.angle_gamma   90.00
#
_symmetry.space_group_name_H-M   'P 1'
#
loop_
_entity.id
_entity.type
_entity.pdbx_description
1 polymer ?
#
loop_
_entity_poly.entity_id
_entity_poly.type
_entity_poly.pdbx_seq_one_letter_code
_entity_poly.pdbx_strand_id
1 'polypeptide(L)'
;MEVEEGPPSSSSSTLDAIREEMSHVPLSELKAMQDKLGLKAFNKLRNGGKSSRAPITTFKRDNKNRPSELSARRPVPQNMTVAKAKVTRDPRFDDLSGEYNEKIFKTTYGFISDVKLKEKAKLKKLITQTKGKDKKIQLKQLYNRMEQQEASEKKKAKAEAMEKEWKKQELDKIKEGKKPFFMKKSQKKALIAEELRKEAEESGSLQKSLAKRSKKLAAKEKKRKAWTTKDV
;
A
#
# COMPACT_ATOMS: atom_id res chain seq x y z
N MET A 1 66.08 -45.46 -30.11
CA MET A 1 65.96 -45.19 -28.67
C MET A 1 64.48 -45.28 -28.34
N GLU A 2 64.15 -46.41 -27.72
CA GLU A 2 62.94 -46.80 -27.00
C GLU A 2 61.69 -45.92 -27.11
N VAL A 3 60.61 -46.51 -27.65
CA VAL A 3 59.24 -46.08 -27.37
C VAL A 3 58.89 -46.65 -25.99
N GLU A 4 59.12 -45.87 -24.93
CA GLU A 4 58.48 -46.14 -23.65
C GLU A 4 57.00 -45.73 -23.74
N GLU A 5 56.11 -46.71 -23.73
CA GLU A 5 54.69 -46.48 -23.49
C GLU A 5 54.46 -46.13 -22.02
N GLY A 6 54.14 -44.85 -21.76
CA GLY A 6 53.60 -44.41 -20.48
C GLY A 6 52.17 -44.93 -20.24
N PRO A 7 51.74 -45.08 -18.97
CA PRO A 7 50.55 -45.83 -18.61
C PRO A 7 49.26 -45.17 -19.12
N PRO A 8 48.21 -45.94 -19.51
CA PRO A 8 46.97 -45.38 -20.02
C PRO A 8 46.28 -44.50 -18.96
N SER A 9 45.82 -43.33 -19.40
CA SER A 9 44.99 -42.41 -18.61
C SER A 9 43.74 -43.12 -18.09
N SER A 10 43.71 -43.41 -16.80
CA SER A 10 42.75 -44.30 -16.13
C SER A 10 41.28 -43.87 -16.16
N SER A 11 40.95 -42.69 -16.68
CA SER A 11 39.59 -42.12 -16.63
C SER A 11 38.74 -42.34 -17.90
N SER A 12 39.36 -42.55 -19.07
CA SER A 12 38.62 -42.90 -20.30
C SER A 12 38.28 -44.39 -20.31
N SER A 13 39.26 -45.24 -19.95
CA SER A 13 39.09 -46.69 -19.86
C SER A 13 38.00 -47.11 -18.86
N THR A 14 37.84 -46.37 -17.76
CA THR A 14 36.79 -46.64 -16.77
C THR A 14 35.39 -46.29 -17.27
N LEU A 15 35.22 -45.22 -18.07
CA LEU A 15 33.92 -44.89 -18.66
C LEU A 15 33.53 -45.87 -19.77
N ASP A 16 34.49 -46.32 -20.56
CA ASP A 16 34.26 -47.29 -21.62
C ASP A 16 33.90 -48.67 -21.04
N ALA A 17 34.56 -49.09 -19.95
CA ALA A 17 34.20 -50.30 -19.20
C ALA A 17 32.76 -50.23 -18.64
N ILE A 18 32.38 -49.12 -18.03
CA ILE A 18 31.00 -48.91 -17.53
C ILE A 18 29.99 -48.96 -18.69
N ARG A 19 30.36 -48.43 -19.86
CA ARG A 19 29.49 -48.47 -21.04
C ARG A 19 29.31 -49.88 -21.58
N GLU A 20 30.37 -50.70 -21.57
CA GLU A 20 30.31 -52.11 -21.94
C GLU A 20 29.45 -52.91 -20.95
N GLU A 21 29.63 -52.73 -19.64
CA GLU A 21 28.80 -53.38 -18.62
C GLU A 21 27.32 -53.03 -18.79
N MET A 22 27.01 -51.76 -19.02
CA MET A 22 25.64 -51.29 -19.24
C MET A 22 25.02 -51.79 -20.56
N SER A 23 25.81 -52.27 -21.52
CA SER A 23 25.29 -52.88 -22.76
C SER A 23 24.78 -54.30 -22.56
N HIS A 24 25.22 -54.99 -21.51
CA HIS A 24 24.81 -56.36 -21.17
C HIS A 24 23.55 -56.40 -20.28
N VAL A 25 23.13 -55.25 -19.73
CA VAL A 25 21.95 -55.12 -18.87
C VAL A 25 20.68 -54.92 -19.73
N PRO A 26 19.57 -55.61 -19.44
CA PRO A 26 18.32 -55.45 -20.19
C PRO A 26 17.75 -54.03 -20.07
N LEU A 27 17.07 -53.58 -21.13
CA LEU A 27 16.55 -52.21 -21.23
C LEU A 27 15.58 -51.82 -20.09
N SER A 28 14.81 -52.77 -19.58
CA SER A 28 13.89 -52.55 -18.44
C SER A 28 14.63 -52.09 -17.18
N GLU A 29 15.77 -52.71 -16.90
CA GLU A 29 16.57 -52.44 -15.73
C GLU A 29 17.38 -51.15 -15.88
N LEU A 30 17.87 -50.86 -17.09
CA LEU A 30 18.45 -49.56 -17.43
C LEU A 30 17.45 -48.41 -17.22
N LYS A 31 16.18 -48.62 -17.59
CA LYS A 31 15.12 -47.62 -17.37
C LYS A 31 14.81 -47.41 -15.90
N ALA A 32 14.73 -48.50 -15.11
CA ALA A 32 14.57 -48.41 -13.67
C ALA A 32 15.74 -47.68 -13.00
N MET A 33 16.97 -47.89 -13.47
CA MET A 33 18.15 -47.13 -13.04
C MET A 33 18.05 -45.65 -13.41
N GLN A 34 17.64 -45.33 -14.64
CA GLN A 34 17.45 -43.95 -15.09
C GLN A 34 16.40 -43.21 -14.24
N ASP A 35 15.31 -43.89 -13.86
CA ASP A 35 14.25 -43.31 -13.04
C ASP A 35 14.71 -43.08 -11.60
N LYS A 36 15.53 -43.99 -11.04
CA LYS A 36 16.11 -43.84 -9.69
C LYS A 36 17.20 -42.77 -9.60
N LEU A 37 18.14 -42.78 -10.54
CA LEU A 37 19.31 -41.88 -10.57
C LEU A 37 18.97 -40.51 -11.18
N GLY A 38 17.94 -40.45 -12.01
CA GLY A 38 17.56 -39.28 -12.79
C GLY A 38 18.34 -39.15 -14.10
N LEU A 39 17.65 -38.66 -15.14
CA LEU A 39 18.14 -38.47 -16.51
C LEU A 39 19.52 -37.80 -16.60
N LYS A 40 19.80 -36.77 -15.80
CA LYS A 40 21.05 -36.00 -15.88
C LYS A 40 22.25 -36.77 -15.33
N ALA A 41 22.08 -37.45 -14.20
CA ALA A 41 23.15 -38.23 -13.57
C ALA A 41 23.44 -39.49 -14.37
N PHE A 42 22.39 -40.19 -14.83
CA PHE A 42 22.51 -41.37 -15.68
C PHE A 42 23.24 -41.07 -17.00
N ASN A 43 22.86 -39.99 -17.70
CA ASN A 43 23.53 -39.59 -18.94
C ASN A 43 24.97 -39.13 -18.72
N LYS A 44 25.28 -38.52 -17.57
CA LYS A 44 26.65 -38.14 -17.20
C LYS A 44 27.54 -39.36 -16.93
N LEU A 45 26.98 -40.39 -16.28
CA LEU A 45 27.68 -41.65 -16.04
C LEU A 45 27.94 -42.40 -17.36
N ARG A 46 26.94 -42.45 -18.26
CA ARG A 46 27.04 -43.18 -19.53
C ARG A 46 27.90 -42.50 -20.59
N ASN A 47 27.77 -41.18 -20.75
CA ASN A 47 28.38 -40.44 -21.86
C ASN A 47 29.53 -39.53 -21.41
N GLY A 48 29.84 -39.50 -20.11
CA GLY A 48 30.73 -38.50 -19.51
C GLY A 48 30.07 -37.12 -19.46
N GLY A 49 30.53 -36.25 -18.55
CA GLY A 49 30.01 -34.90 -18.34
C GLY A 49 30.36 -33.89 -19.44
N LYS A 50 30.27 -34.26 -20.72
CA LYS A 50 30.50 -33.35 -21.85
C LYS A 50 29.20 -32.61 -22.17
N SER A 51 28.99 -31.45 -21.54
CA SER A 51 28.03 -30.46 -22.02
C SER A 51 28.51 -29.93 -23.36
N SER A 52 28.04 -30.51 -24.46
CA SER A 52 28.40 -30.11 -25.83
C SER A 52 27.69 -28.82 -26.27
N ARG A 53 27.62 -27.81 -25.40
CA ARG A 53 27.44 -26.45 -25.91
C ARG A 53 28.79 -26.07 -26.48
N ALA A 54 28.95 -26.22 -27.80
CA ALA A 54 30.10 -25.69 -28.51
C ALA A 54 30.33 -24.26 -28.01
N PRO A 55 31.58 -23.88 -27.66
CA PRO A 55 31.85 -22.55 -27.16
C PRO A 55 31.30 -21.55 -28.17
N ILE A 56 30.48 -20.61 -27.72
CA ILE A 56 30.03 -19.50 -28.56
C ILE A 56 31.32 -18.79 -28.97
N THR A 57 31.70 -18.92 -30.24
CA THR A 57 32.87 -18.23 -30.79
C THR A 57 32.54 -16.74 -30.81
N THR A 58 32.95 -16.03 -29.77
CA THR A 58 32.83 -14.57 -29.71
C THR A 58 33.99 -13.97 -30.48
N PHE A 59 33.72 -13.41 -31.65
CA PHE A 59 34.73 -12.64 -32.39
C PHE A 59 34.99 -11.34 -31.63
N LYS A 60 36.25 -11.13 -31.21
CA LYS A 60 36.67 -9.88 -30.56
C LYS A 60 36.85 -8.80 -31.63
N ARG A 61 36.52 -7.54 -31.30
CA ARG A 61 36.86 -6.39 -32.14
C ARG A 61 38.34 -6.05 -32.00
N ASP A 62 38.98 -5.69 -33.10
CA ASP A 62 40.40 -5.31 -33.10
C ASP A 62 40.63 -3.91 -32.49
N ASN A 63 39.67 -2.99 -32.64
CA ASN A 63 39.70 -1.65 -32.04
C ASN A 63 38.28 -1.23 -31.57
N LYS A 64 38.18 -0.29 -30.62
CA LYS A 64 36.92 0.26 -30.07
C LYS A 64 36.03 0.94 -31.13
N ASN A 65 36.62 1.44 -32.21
CA ASN A 65 35.89 2.14 -33.28
C ASN A 65 35.43 1.20 -34.42
N ARG A 66 35.63 -0.12 -34.30
CA ARG A 66 35.20 -1.13 -35.28
C ARG A 66 33.98 -1.91 -34.77
N PRO A 67 32.94 -2.12 -35.59
CA PRO A 67 31.81 -2.97 -35.22
C PRO A 67 32.26 -4.42 -34.97
N SER A 68 31.58 -5.12 -34.07
CA SER A 68 31.86 -6.53 -33.75
C SER A 68 31.15 -7.47 -34.73
N GLU A 69 31.85 -8.49 -35.19
CA GLU A 69 31.27 -9.54 -36.03
C GLU A 69 30.45 -10.54 -35.19
N LEU A 70 29.29 -10.94 -35.71
CA LEU A 70 28.39 -11.93 -35.10
C LEU A 70 28.00 -12.98 -36.14
N SER A 71 27.94 -14.25 -35.74
CA SER A 71 27.51 -15.34 -36.63
C SER A 71 26.03 -15.20 -37.00
N ALA A 72 25.71 -15.30 -38.28
CA ALA A 72 24.34 -15.33 -38.79
C ALA A 72 23.52 -16.55 -38.28
N ARG A 73 24.18 -17.58 -37.73
CA ARG A 73 23.52 -18.72 -37.08
C ARG A 73 22.97 -18.39 -35.69
N ARG A 74 23.30 -17.22 -35.13
CA ARG A 74 22.80 -16.80 -33.83
C ARG A 74 21.34 -16.34 -33.97
N PRO A 75 20.38 -17.01 -33.33
CA PRO A 75 18.98 -16.58 -33.36
C PRO A 75 18.82 -15.21 -32.68
N VAL A 76 18.04 -14.32 -33.29
CA VAL A 76 17.69 -13.02 -32.71
C VAL A 76 16.67 -13.24 -31.58
N PRO A 77 16.90 -12.73 -30.36
CA PRO A 77 15.89 -12.82 -29.32
C PRO A 77 14.69 -11.93 -29.69
N GLN A 78 13.52 -12.54 -29.88
CA GLN A 78 12.26 -11.80 -29.98
C GLN A 78 11.83 -11.39 -28.56
N ASN A 79 11.87 -10.09 -28.28
CA ASN A 79 11.25 -9.56 -27.06
C ASN A 79 9.73 -9.57 -27.23
N MET A 80 9.11 -10.73 -27.02
CA MET A 80 7.66 -10.83 -26.94
C MET A 80 7.21 -10.25 -25.60
N THR A 81 6.80 -8.99 -25.59
CA THR A 81 5.96 -8.48 -24.50
C THR A 81 4.59 -9.13 -24.66
N VAL A 82 4.29 -10.12 -23.82
CA VAL A 82 2.93 -10.67 -23.74
C VAL A 82 2.02 -9.51 -23.34
N ALA A 83 1.15 -9.08 -24.26
CA ALA A 83 0.17 -8.04 -23.96
C ALA A 83 -0.69 -8.54 -22.80
N LYS A 84 -0.66 -7.82 -21.67
CA LYS A 84 -1.53 -8.12 -20.53
C LYS A 84 -2.97 -8.04 -21.02
N ALA A 85 -3.79 -9.03 -20.66
CA ALA A 85 -5.20 -9.05 -21.03
C ALA A 85 -5.87 -7.72 -20.63
N LYS A 86 -6.63 -7.12 -21.56
CA LYS A 86 -7.39 -5.90 -21.26
C LYS A 86 -8.46 -6.26 -20.24
N VAL A 87 -8.25 -5.86 -18.98
CA VAL A 87 -9.26 -5.99 -17.92
C VAL A 87 -10.27 -4.88 -18.12
N THR A 88 -11.55 -5.22 -18.20
CA THR A 88 -12.64 -4.23 -18.20
C THR A 88 -12.67 -3.55 -16.83
N ARG A 89 -12.44 -2.24 -16.79
CA ARG A 89 -12.38 -1.47 -15.54
C ARG A 89 -13.67 -0.65 -15.38
N ASP A 90 -14.24 -0.64 -14.18
CA ASP A 90 -15.33 0.27 -13.84
C ASP A 90 -14.70 1.60 -13.40
N PRO A 91 -14.91 2.71 -14.12
CA PRO A 91 -14.29 3.99 -13.78
C PRO A 91 -14.69 4.52 -12.40
N ARG A 92 -15.76 4.00 -11.79
CA ARG A 92 -16.14 4.36 -10.42
C ARG A 92 -15.23 3.73 -9.36
N PHE A 93 -14.62 2.59 -9.70
CA PHE A 93 -13.85 1.75 -8.78
C PHE A 93 -12.41 1.51 -9.27
N ASP A 94 -12.01 2.18 -10.35
CA ASP A 94 -10.67 2.05 -10.90
C ASP A 94 -9.73 3.11 -10.34
N ASP A 95 -8.59 2.67 -9.83
CA ASP A 95 -7.58 3.54 -9.20
C ASP A 95 -7.05 4.62 -10.16
N LEU A 96 -7.15 4.40 -11.48
CA LEU A 96 -6.74 5.36 -12.50
C LEU A 96 -7.76 6.47 -12.77
N SER A 97 -8.99 6.35 -12.26
CA SER A 97 -10.09 7.27 -12.57
C SER A 97 -10.11 8.54 -11.70
N GLY A 98 -9.14 8.70 -10.81
CA GLY A 98 -8.88 9.93 -10.05
C GLY A 98 -9.11 9.81 -8.55
N GLU A 99 -8.75 10.87 -7.82
CA GLU A 99 -8.83 10.91 -6.36
C GLU A 99 -10.06 11.67 -5.85
N TYR A 100 -10.46 11.37 -4.62
CA TYR A 100 -11.57 12.04 -3.95
C TYR A 100 -11.30 13.54 -3.74
N ASN A 101 -12.14 14.38 -4.34
CA ASN A 101 -12.13 15.82 -4.12
C ASN A 101 -13.37 16.27 -3.37
N GLU A 102 -13.18 16.70 -2.12
CA GLU A 102 -14.26 17.15 -1.23
C GLU A 102 -15.11 18.29 -1.82
N LYS A 103 -14.52 19.20 -2.59
CA LYS A 103 -15.25 20.35 -3.15
C LYS A 103 -16.23 19.88 -4.21
N ILE A 104 -15.75 19.06 -5.14
CA ILE A 104 -16.58 18.48 -6.21
C ILE A 104 -17.66 17.60 -5.60
N PHE A 105 -17.30 16.78 -4.62
CA PHE A 105 -18.26 15.91 -3.94
C PHE A 105 -19.39 16.70 -3.27
N LYS A 106 -19.06 17.77 -2.54
CA LYS A 106 -20.07 18.65 -1.90
C LYS A 106 -21.00 19.29 -2.93
N THR A 107 -20.50 19.63 -4.13
CA THR A 107 -21.33 20.21 -5.20
C THR A 107 -22.17 19.18 -5.93
N THR A 108 -21.60 18.03 -6.32
CA THR A 108 -22.29 17.00 -7.12
C THR A 108 -23.27 16.19 -6.27
N TYR A 109 -22.93 15.94 -5.01
CA TYR A 109 -23.72 15.12 -4.09
C TYR A 109 -24.31 15.93 -2.93
N GLY A 110 -24.63 17.20 -3.16
CA GLY A 110 -25.22 18.07 -2.15
C GLY A 110 -26.49 17.48 -1.52
N PHE A 111 -27.32 16.78 -2.31
CA PHE A 111 -28.57 16.14 -1.84
C PHE A 111 -28.37 15.12 -0.71
N ILE A 112 -27.15 14.59 -0.52
CA ILE A 112 -26.85 13.65 0.56
C ILE A 112 -27.10 14.30 1.93
N SER A 113 -26.93 15.62 2.08
CA SER A 113 -27.29 16.30 3.34
C SER A 113 -28.76 16.11 3.67
N ASP A 114 -29.63 16.24 2.69
CA ASP A 114 -31.08 16.17 2.87
C ASP A 114 -31.53 14.74 3.17
N VAL A 115 -30.88 13.76 2.53
CA VAL A 115 -31.07 12.34 2.82
C VAL A 115 -30.66 12.03 4.26
N LYS A 116 -29.45 12.46 4.69
CA LYS A 116 -28.97 12.29 6.07
C LYS A 116 -29.92 12.90 7.09
N LEU A 117 -30.46 14.10 6.83
CA LEU A 117 -31.43 14.75 7.70
C LEU A 117 -32.73 13.94 7.84
N LYS A 118 -33.25 13.41 6.73
CA LYS A 118 -34.43 12.54 6.73
C LYS A 118 -34.17 11.24 7.50
N GLU A 119 -33.00 10.62 7.32
CA GLU A 119 -32.60 9.41 8.03
C GLU A 119 -32.46 9.64 9.53
N LYS A 120 -31.85 10.76 9.93
CA LYS A 120 -31.72 11.17 11.33
C LYS A 120 -33.10 11.36 11.99
N ALA A 121 -34.06 11.94 11.27
CA ALA A 121 -35.43 12.06 11.74
C ALA A 121 -36.13 10.70 11.88
N LYS A 122 -35.91 9.78 10.94
CA LYS A 122 -36.39 8.39 11.05
C LYS A 122 -35.79 7.69 12.27
N LEU A 123 -34.47 7.80 12.50
CA LEU A 123 -33.82 7.20 13.67
C LEU A 123 -34.40 7.70 14.99
N LYS A 124 -34.72 8.99 15.13
CA LYS A 124 -35.42 9.51 16.32
C LYS A 124 -36.74 8.79 16.57
N LYS A 125 -37.55 8.60 15.51
CA LYS A 125 -38.83 7.87 15.60
C LYS A 125 -38.62 6.41 15.97
N LEU A 126 -37.62 5.74 15.40
CA LEU A 126 -37.31 4.36 15.78
C LEU A 126 -36.86 4.26 17.25
N ILE A 127 -36.06 5.20 17.76
CA ILE A 127 -35.61 5.21 19.16
C ILE A 127 -36.80 5.35 20.13
N THR A 128 -37.82 6.12 19.78
CA THR A 128 -39.01 6.29 20.63
C THR A 128 -39.92 5.06 20.60
N GLN A 129 -40.11 4.45 19.42
CA GLN A 129 -40.96 3.27 19.23
C GLN A 129 -40.34 1.97 19.77
N THR A 130 -39.02 1.86 19.79
CA THR A 130 -38.34 0.63 20.23
C THR A 130 -38.40 0.45 21.75
N LYS A 131 -38.97 -0.69 22.16
CA LYS A 131 -39.08 -1.11 23.57
C LYS A 131 -37.84 -1.88 24.06
N GLY A 132 -37.22 -2.69 23.19
CA GLY A 132 -36.05 -3.51 23.53
C GLY A 132 -34.82 -2.66 23.88
N LYS A 133 -34.21 -2.92 25.05
CA LYS A 133 -33.09 -2.12 25.58
C LYS A 133 -31.87 -2.14 24.66
N ASP A 134 -31.44 -3.32 24.20
CA ASP A 134 -30.22 -3.46 23.39
C ASP A 134 -30.35 -2.79 22.02
N LYS A 135 -31.47 -3.05 21.33
CA LYS A 135 -31.78 -2.40 20.05
C LYS A 135 -31.86 -0.87 20.19
N LYS A 136 -32.46 -0.38 21.28
CA LYS A 136 -32.54 1.06 21.57
C LYS A 136 -31.18 1.69 21.83
N ILE A 137 -30.26 0.97 22.48
CA ILE A 137 -28.87 1.42 22.68
C ILE A 137 -28.16 1.52 21.32
N GLN A 138 -28.26 0.49 20.47
CA GLN A 138 -27.66 0.51 19.13
C GLN A 138 -28.16 1.69 18.28
N LEU A 139 -29.47 1.94 18.29
CA LEU A 139 -30.06 3.07 17.56
C LEU A 139 -29.58 4.42 18.11
N LYS A 140 -29.49 4.59 19.43
CA LYS A 140 -28.94 5.80 20.06
C LYS A 140 -27.46 6.00 19.70
N GLN A 141 -26.67 4.93 19.66
CA GLN A 141 -25.26 5.00 19.25
C GLN A 141 -25.12 5.46 17.79
N LEU A 142 -25.94 4.91 16.89
CA LEU A 142 -25.96 5.32 15.49
C LEU A 142 -26.36 6.80 15.34
N TYR A 143 -27.42 7.21 16.03
CA TYR A 143 -27.87 8.61 16.07
C TYR A 143 -26.75 9.54 16.54
N ASN A 144 -26.10 9.21 17.66
CA ASN A 144 -24.98 10.00 18.20
C ASN A 144 -23.80 10.08 17.22
N ARG A 145 -23.50 8.99 16.51
CA ARG A 145 -22.45 8.97 15.48
C ARG A 145 -22.78 9.95 14.34
N MET A 146 -24.02 9.95 13.86
CA MET A 146 -24.46 10.91 12.84
C MET A 146 -24.38 12.35 13.34
N GLU A 147 -24.77 12.63 14.59
CA GLU A 147 -24.63 13.98 15.16
C GLU A 147 -23.18 14.43 15.26
N GLN A 148 -22.27 13.53 15.65
CA GLN A 148 -20.86 13.83 15.76
C GLN A 148 -20.23 14.10 14.39
N GLN A 149 -20.62 13.36 13.36
CA GLN A 149 -20.19 13.60 11.98
C GLN A 149 -20.71 14.95 11.46
N GLU A 150 -21.99 15.26 11.65
CA GLU A 150 -22.54 16.58 11.27
C GLU A 150 -21.83 17.73 12.02
N ALA A 151 -21.55 17.55 13.30
CA ALA A 151 -20.85 18.57 14.09
C ALA A 151 -19.39 18.76 13.64
N SER A 152 -18.69 17.69 13.25
CA SER A 152 -17.33 17.78 12.73
C SER A 152 -17.30 18.43 11.33
N GLU A 153 -18.24 18.05 10.45
CA GLU A 153 -18.42 18.66 9.13
C GLU A 153 -18.71 20.17 9.25
N LYS A 154 -19.61 20.57 10.16
CA LYS A 154 -19.92 22.00 10.41
C LYS A 154 -18.69 22.77 10.91
N LYS A 155 -17.93 22.20 11.86
CA LYS A 155 -16.69 22.83 12.34
C LYS A 155 -15.66 23.01 11.22
N LYS A 156 -15.51 21.99 10.36
CA LYS A 156 -14.63 22.05 9.19
C LYS A 156 -15.09 23.12 8.21
N ALA A 157 -16.39 23.19 7.91
CA ALA A 157 -16.97 24.18 7.01
C ALA A 157 -16.78 25.62 7.53
N LYS A 158 -16.95 25.85 8.84
CA LYS A 158 -16.64 27.16 9.45
C LYS A 158 -15.18 27.55 9.30
N ALA A 159 -14.26 26.63 9.62
CA ALA A 159 -12.83 26.86 9.45
C ALA A 159 -12.46 27.17 7.97
N GLU A 160 -13.06 26.45 7.02
CA GLU A 160 -12.90 26.71 5.58
C GLU A 160 -13.46 28.08 5.17
N ALA A 161 -14.60 28.50 5.73
CA ALA A 161 -15.21 29.81 5.45
C ALA A 161 -14.31 30.95 5.96
N MET A 162 -13.83 30.87 7.19
CA MET A 162 -12.89 31.84 7.76
C MET A 162 -11.59 31.95 6.97
N GLU A 163 -11.06 30.82 6.50
CA GLU A 163 -9.88 30.85 5.64
C GLU A 163 -10.16 31.53 4.29
N LYS A 164 -11.34 31.32 3.70
CA LYS A 164 -11.74 32.00 2.46
C LYS A 164 -11.91 33.50 2.66
N GLU A 165 -12.55 33.92 3.74
CA GLU A 165 -12.73 35.33 4.08
C GLU A 165 -11.39 36.03 4.29
N TRP A 166 -10.49 35.41 5.06
CA TRP A 166 -9.15 35.93 5.25
C TRP A 166 -8.37 36.03 3.93
N LYS A 167 -8.44 35.01 3.07
CA LYS A 167 -7.82 35.05 1.73
C LYS A 167 -8.39 36.17 0.88
N LYS A 168 -9.70 36.41 0.95
CA LYS A 168 -10.37 37.49 0.21
C LYS A 168 -9.86 38.86 0.68
N GLN A 169 -9.83 39.10 1.99
CA GLN A 169 -9.30 40.33 2.57
C GLN A 169 -7.83 40.58 2.18
N GLU A 170 -7.03 39.52 2.15
CA GLU A 170 -5.62 39.63 1.75
C GLU A 170 -5.47 39.93 0.27
N LEU A 171 -6.29 39.31 -0.59
CA LEU A 171 -6.34 39.65 -2.01
C LEU A 171 -6.72 41.12 -2.24
N ASP A 172 -7.65 41.66 -1.46
CA ASP A 172 -8.05 43.06 -1.58
C ASP A 172 -6.92 44.02 -1.17
N LYS A 173 -6.16 43.70 -0.11
CA LYS A 173 -4.93 44.44 0.25
C LYS A 173 -3.86 44.39 -0.84
N ILE A 174 -3.72 43.24 -1.51
CA ILE A 174 -2.78 43.10 -2.63
C ILE A 174 -3.21 43.99 -3.80
N LYS A 175 -4.52 44.08 -4.10
CA LYS A 175 -5.04 45.00 -5.12
C LYS A 175 -4.75 46.47 -4.77
N GLU A 176 -4.76 46.82 -3.49
CA GLU A 176 -4.35 48.14 -2.98
C GLU A 176 -2.82 48.39 -3.08
N GLY A 177 -2.03 47.40 -3.52
CA GLY A 177 -0.58 47.50 -3.67
C GLY A 177 0.24 47.04 -2.46
N LYS A 178 -0.40 46.47 -1.42
CA LYS A 178 0.32 45.88 -0.28
C LYS A 178 0.97 44.54 -0.69
N LYS A 179 2.04 44.18 0.01
CA LYS A 179 2.75 42.91 -0.24
C LYS A 179 1.90 41.70 0.21
N PRO A 180 1.84 40.61 -0.57
CA PRO A 180 1.11 39.40 -0.17
C PRO A 180 1.57 38.84 1.18
N PHE A 181 0.65 38.68 2.13
CA PHE A 181 0.94 38.09 3.44
C PHE A 181 0.28 36.72 3.60
N PHE A 182 1.09 35.70 3.96
CA PHE A 182 0.61 34.34 4.21
C PHE A 182 0.65 34.01 5.70
N MET A 183 -0.51 33.86 6.32
CA MET A 183 -0.57 33.59 7.75
C MET A 183 -0.06 32.19 8.10
N LYS A 184 0.74 32.09 9.18
CA LYS A 184 1.29 30.81 9.66
C LYS A 184 0.16 29.86 10.07
N LYS A 185 0.40 28.55 9.94
CA LYS A 185 -0.57 27.50 10.34
C LYS A 185 -1.00 27.61 11.82
N SER A 186 -0.09 28.00 12.71
CA SER A 186 -0.38 28.21 14.14
C SER A 186 -1.34 29.37 14.37
N GLN A 187 -1.11 30.50 13.70
CA GLN A 187 -1.96 31.69 13.76
C GLN A 187 -3.36 31.40 13.20
N LYS A 188 -3.46 30.65 12.09
CA LYS A 188 -4.77 30.17 11.55
C LYS A 188 -5.55 29.39 12.60
N LYS A 189 -4.88 28.46 13.29
CA LYS A 189 -5.52 27.66 14.36
C LYS A 189 -5.93 28.52 15.56
N ALA A 190 -5.14 29.52 15.92
CA ALA A 190 -5.45 30.44 17.01
C ALA A 190 -6.73 31.25 16.72
N LEU A 191 -6.86 31.83 15.52
CA LEU A 191 -8.08 32.56 15.12
C LEU A 191 -9.32 31.67 15.18
N ILE A 192 -9.25 30.46 14.61
CA ILE A 192 -10.37 29.51 14.66
C ILE A 192 -10.70 29.14 16.13
N ALA A 193 -9.69 28.96 16.98
CA ALA A 193 -9.90 28.63 18.38
C ALA A 193 -10.54 29.77 19.18
N GLU A 194 -10.16 31.02 18.90
CA GLU A 194 -10.77 32.21 19.51
C GLU A 194 -12.23 32.36 19.10
N GLU A 195 -12.55 32.17 17.82
CA GLU A 195 -13.93 32.23 17.34
C GLU A 195 -14.79 31.12 17.94
N LEU A 196 -14.31 29.87 17.93
CA LEU A 196 -14.99 28.75 18.58
C LEU A 196 -15.20 28.98 20.08
N ARG A 197 -14.29 29.71 20.74
CA ARG A 197 -14.43 30.08 22.14
C ARG A 197 -15.53 31.13 22.33
N LYS A 198 -15.60 32.15 21.48
CA LYS A 198 -16.68 33.15 21.49
C LYS A 198 -18.05 32.49 21.30
N GLU A 199 -18.19 31.61 20.30
CA GLU A 199 -19.43 30.83 20.09
C GLU A 199 -19.78 29.97 21.33
N ALA A 200 -18.77 29.40 21.99
CA ALA A 200 -18.98 28.60 23.20
C ALA A 200 -19.38 29.46 24.41
N GLU A 201 -18.89 30.69 24.50
CA GLU A 201 -19.25 31.69 25.52
C GLU A 201 -20.70 32.15 25.32
N GLU A 202 -21.07 32.54 24.10
CA GLU A 202 -22.43 32.93 23.71
C GLU A 202 -23.45 31.82 23.98
N SER A 203 -23.11 30.57 23.65
CA SER A 203 -23.98 29.41 23.92
C SER A 203 -24.03 29.00 25.40
N GLY A 204 -23.25 29.63 26.28
CA GLY A 204 -23.09 29.25 27.70
C GLY A 204 -22.48 27.86 27.90
N SER A 205 -22.01 27.22 26.82
CA SER A 205 -21.43 25.88 26.85
C SER A 205 -20.00 25.89 27.39
N LEU A 206 -19.29 27.03 27.28
CA LEU A 206 -17.94 27.20 27.80
C LEU A 206 -17.90 26.98 29.32
N GLN A 207 -18.76 27.64 30.08
CA GLN A 207 -18.81 27.50 31.55
C GLN A 207 -19.07 26.04 31.96
N LYS A 208 -20.02 25.37 31.29
CA LYS A 208 -20.30 23.95 31.50
C LYS A 208 -19.08 23.08 31.21
N SER A 209 -18.33 23.39 30.15
CA SER A 209 -17.12 22.65 29.78
C SER A 209 -15.99 22.86 30.80
N LEU A 210 -15.81 24.09 31.29
CA LEU A 210 -14.82 24.45 32.31
C LEU A 210 -15.15 23.78 33.64
N ALA A 211 -16.42 23.78 34.06
CA ALA A 211 -16.89 23.09 35.26
C ALA A 211 -16.69 21.57 35.16
N LYS A 212 -16.95 20.96 33.99
CA LYS A 212 -16.64 19.53 33.76
C LYS A 212 -15.14 19.26 33.81
N ARG A 213 -14.32 20.16 33.24
CA ARG A 213 -12.86 20.05 33.24
C ARG A 213 -12.29 20.18 34.66
N SER A 214 -12.74 21.15 35.45
CA SER A 214 -12.32 21.35 36.84
C SER A 214 -12.70 20.14 37.70
N LYS A 215 -13.93 19.63 37.59
CA LYS A 215 -14.35 18.40 38.29
C LYS A 215 -13.48 17.19 37.94
N LYS A 216 -13.14 17.02 36.64
CA LYS A 216 -12.25 15.94 36.20
C LYS A 216 -10.83 16.09 36.75
N LEU A 217 -10.28 17.30 36.77
CA LEU A 217 -8.96 17.58 37.34
C LEU A 217 -8.95 17.31 38.85
N ALA A 218 -9.94 17.81 39.58
CA ALA A 218 -10.08 17.55 41.02
C ALA A 218 -10.19 16.04 41.31
N ALA A 219 -10.94 15.27 40.52
CA ALA A 219 -11.02 13.83 40.65
C ALA A 219 -9.69 13.12 40.38
N LYS A 220 -8.93 13.57 39.36
CA LYS A 220 -7.58 13.07 39.07
C LYS A 220 -6.61 13.38 40.20
N GLU A 221 -6.66 14.59 40.76
CA GLU A 221 -5.84 14.99 41.90
C GLU A 221 -6.18 14.18 43.16
N LYS A 222 -7.46 13.93 43.44
CA LYS A 222 -7.87 13.06 44.55
C LYS A 222 -7.32 11.65 44.40
N LYS A 223 -7.39 11.06 43.19
CA LYS A 223 -6.78 9.75 42.91
C LYS A 223 -5.26 9.77 43.07
N ARG A 224 -4.58 10.82 42.57
CA ARG A 224 -3.13 10.99 42.71
C ARG A 224 -2.72 11.14 44.19
N LYS A 225 -3.49 11.88 44.98
CA LYS A 225 -3.26 12.09 46.42
C LYS A 225 -3.57 10.85 47.26
N ALA A 226 -4.54 10.03 46.85
CA ALA A 226 -4.83 8.74 47.49
C ALA A 226 -3.73 7.70 47.20
N TRP A 227 -3.06 7.80 46.05
CA TRP A 227 -1.88 7.00 45.70
C TRP A 227 -0.60 7.70 46.19
N THR A 228 -0.42 7.82 47.49
CA THR A 228 0.86 8.22 48.08
C THR A 228 1.36 7.11 48.98
N THR A 229 2.64 6.76 48.83
CA THR A 229 3.40 5.66 49.46
C THR A 229 3.42 5.73 50.99
N LYS A 230 2.26 5.55 51.64
CA LYS A 230 2.14 5.26 53.08
C LYS A 230 1.71 3.82 53.35
N ASP A 231 1.41 3.06 52.29
CA ASP A 231 0.98 1.65 52.34
C ASP A 231 1.97 0.73 51.60
N VAL A 232 3.28 0.95 51.77
CA VAL A 232 4.35 -0.06 51.56
C VAL A 232 5.26 -0.03 52.78
#